data_AF-A0A7Y8HF87-F1
#
_entry.id   AF-A0A7Y8HF87-F1
#
_cell.length_a   1.000
_cell.length_b   1.000
_cell.length_c   1.000
_cell.angle_alpha   90.00
_cell.angle_beta   90.00
_cell.angle_gamma   90.00
#
_symmetry.space_group_name_H-M   'P 1'
#
loop_
_entity.id
_entity.type
_entity.pdbx_description
1 polymer ?
#
loop_
_entity_poly.entity_id
_entity_poly.type
_entity_poly.pdbx_seq_one_letter_code
_entity_poly.pdbx_strand_id
1 'polypeptide(L)'
;MVLFLLWSWVSGCSTLNPGPRRENFAPLFIYSEDEKREGKAVDILGPFFTYRQDTRESHLAFRPFFYWQGEEGKYSRTEYLYPLGKHERTEREVKSYLMPLYSISQDLTQGEKKERGFLLLFWGETEKGESYGGFFPFYGNLKNRFRKDEINFFLWPVYMDSRDGESRAQSVFWPFLTFYEGGGREGFKFWPLAAHVKQENSFEKYYFLWPIFHHEKRYLYTDDPTEINMVLPLYVSMTSSRRVQRSVLWPLFTYTHDEDDNYTQWDFPWPIVQWAKGDEKEIYRLFPIYGRKYWEGRERGYFLWPVYWYAREEDDQYKKSTERFLLLSKDETEIWKAKGLRERRIRVWPFFYYREDKEGGVYFYWPCLVFLDYDGFERNWSPIFTLYEYRRTPGGDSESKFLWGFYVHRRNAVRELYELSFFFTLYNAEHVFYISFLKGLVEYRARGRERALRLVYSPWPIMWETSRESREALAVFRKEGSSAP
;
A
#
# COMPACT_ATOMS: atom_id res chain seq x y z
N MET A 1 29.72 11.46 -30.77
CA MET A 1 28.61 10.68 -30.14
C MET A 1 27.24 11.21 -30.55
N VAL A 2 26.94 12.51 -30.38
CA VAL A 2 25.66 13.13 -30.79
C VAL A 2 25.39 13.03 -32.31
N LEU A 3 26.41 13.25 -33.15
CA LEU A 3 26.32 13.07 -34.61
C LEU A 3 26.08 11.61 -35.04
N PHE A 4 26.63 10.63 -34.30
CA PHE A 4 26.42 9.20 -34.56
C PHE A 4 25.01 8.75 -34.15
N LEU A 5 24.49 9.30 -33.05
CA LEU A 5 23.11 9.13 -32.60
C LEU A 5 22.11 9.75 -33.60
N LEU A 6 22.39 10.97 -34.09
CA LEU A 6 21.59 11.62 -35.14
C LEU A 6 21.61 10.85 -36.47
N TRP A 7 22.76 10.28 -36.86
CA TRP A 7 22.84 9.47 -38.08
C TRP A 7 22.15 8.12 -37.94
N SER A 8 22.20 7.50 -36.75
CA SER A 8 21.42 6.31 -36.42
C SER A 8 19.91 6.59 -36.39
N TRP A 9 19.49 7.78 -35.98
CA TRP A 9 18.09 8.23 -36.01
C TRP A 9 17.55 8.41 -37.43
N VAL A 10 18.32 9.04 -38.33
CA VAL A 10 17.94 9.22 -39.74
C VAL A 10 17.95 7.88 -40.50
N SER A 11 18.86 6.96 -40.14
CA SER A 11 18.94 5.62 -40.76
C SER A 11 17.92 4.62 -40.17
N GLY A 12 17.46 4.85 -38.94
CA GLY A 12 16.47 4.04 -38.23
C GLY A 12 15.08 4.02 -38.87
N CYS A 13 14.76 5.00 -39.71
CA CYS A 13 13.54 5.01 -40.53
C CYS A 13 13.48 3.90 -41.59
N SER A 14 14.55 3.14 -41.78
CA SER A 14 14.63 2.07 -42.78
C SER A 14 14.88 0.67 -42.19
N THR A 15 14.76 0.43 -40.88
CA THR A 15 15.07 -0.88 -40.27
C THR A 15 14.32 -2.05 -40.91
N LEU A 16 14.94 -3.23 -41.00
CA LEU A 16 14.30 -4.46 -41.50
C LEU A 16 13.25 -5.03 -40.52
N ASN A 17 12.59 -4.17 -39.74
CA ASN A 17 11.91 -4.49 -38.48
C ASN A 17 10.92 -5.68 -38.63
N PRO A 18 11.08 -6.75 -37.84
CA PRO A 18 10.27 -7.97 -37.97
C PRO A 18 8.91 -7.92 -37.24
N GLY A 19 8.61 -6.84 -36.51
CA GLY A 19 7.43 -6.73 -35.65
C GLY A 19 7.04 -5.27 -35.35
N PRO A 20 6.29 -5.02 -34.26
CA PRO A 20 5.83 -3.68 -33.93
C PRO A 20 7.00 -2.77 -33.59
N ARG A 21 6.83 -1.46 -33.85
CA ARG A 21 7.93 -0.52 -33.78
C ARG A 21 8.49 -0.45 -32.36
N ARG A 22 9.77 -0.76 -32.24
CA ARG A 22 10.50 -0.75 -30.98
C ARG A 22 11.92 -0.24 -31.16
N GLU A 23 12.23 0.85 -30.47
CA GLU A 23 13.56 1.46 -30.45
C GLU A 23 14.09 1.43 -29.04
N ASN A 24 15.20 0.73 -28.82
CA ASN A 24 15.80 0.58 -27.50
C ASN A 24 17.22 1.17 -27.52
N PHE A 25 17.36 2.32 -26.86
CA PHE A 25 18.62 3.02 -26.57
C PHE A 25 18.77 3.21 -25.06
N ALA A 26 18.31 2.24 -24.28
CA ALA A 26 18.36 2.28 -22.83
C ALA A 26 19.80 2.50 -22.31
N PRO A 27 19.97 3.20 -21.17
CA PRO A 27 18.90 3.76 -20.34
C PRO A 27 18.39 5.12 -20.84
N LEU A 28 18.88 5.67 -21.96
CA LEU A 28 18.55 7.04 -22.35
C LEU A 28 17.14 7.17 -22.94
N PHE A 29 16.75 6.22 -23.79
CA PHE A 29 15.48 6.27 -24.51
C PHE A 29 15.00 4.88 -24.87
N ILE A 30 13.73 4.58 -24.61
CA ILE A 30 13.04 3.40 -25.10
C ILE A 30 11.71 3.85 -25.66
N TYR A 31 11.40 3.39 -26.86
CA TYR A 31 10.09 3.49 -27.46
C TYR A 31 9.60 2.10 -27.81
N SER A 32 8.35 1.79 -27.51
CA SER A 32 7.72 0.56 -27.95
C SER A 32 6.24 0.69 -28.18
N GLU A 33 5.78 0.09 -29.27
CA GLU A 33 4.37 -0.16 -29.54
C GLU A 33 4.04 -1.61 -29.13
N ASP A 34 3.02 -1.80 -28.31
CA ASP A 34 2.55 -3.13 -27.88
C ASP A 34 1.32 -3.54 -28.70
N GLU A 35 1.48 -4.51 -29.60
CA GLU A 35 0.39 -5.05 -30.43
C GLU A 35 -0.78 -5.60 -29.61
N LYS A 36 -0.53 -6.20 -28.44
CA LYS A 36 -1.61 -6.79 -27.62
C LYS A 36 -2.44 -5.73 -26.89
N ARG A 37 -1.85 -4.56 -26.63
CA ARG A 37 -2.50 -3.47 -25.87
C ARG A 37 -2.85 -2.27 -26.73
N GLU A 38 -2.50 -2.31 -28.03
CA GLU A 38 -2.53 -1.19 -28.99
C GLU A 38 -1.91 0.09 -28.41
N GLY A 39 -0.96 -0.07 -27.49
CA GLY A 39 -0.47 1.00 -26.63
C GLY A 39 0.91 1.48 -27.02
N LYS A 40 1.17 2.78 -26.84
CA LYS A 40 2.49 3.40 -27.02
C LYS A 40 3.14 3.58 -25.66
N ALA A 41 4.39 3.17 -25.54
CA ALA A 41 5.21 3.39 -24.34
C ALA A 41 6.53 4.09 -24.70
N VAL A 42 6.85 5.13 -23.94
CA VAL A 42 8.09 5.91 -24.03
C VAL A 42 8.71 5.98 -22.64
N ASP A 43 9.96 5.58 -22.51
CA ASP A 43 10.77 5.75 -21.30
C ASP A 43 12.03 6.56 -21.65
N ILE A 44 12.30 7.64 -20.91
CA ILE A 44 13.46 8.52 -21.09
C ILE A 44 14.25 8.59 -19.77
N LEU A 45 15.57 8.42 -19.87
CA LEU A 45 16.47 8.32 -18.72
C LEU A 45 15.99 7.23 -17.74
N GLY A 46 15.69 6.03 -18.26
CA GLY A 46 15.18 4.91 -17.49
C GLY A 46 13.76 5.19 -16.98
N PRO A 47 13.49 5.11 -15.66
CA PRO A 47 12.15 5.23 -15.09
C PRO A 47 11.78 6.68 -14.72
N PHE A 48 12.68 7.65 -14.93
CA PHE A 48 12.47 9.03 -14.52
C PHE A 48 11.36 9.67 -15.33
N PHE A 49 11.35 9.51 -16.65
CA PHE A 49 10.28 9.99 -17.52
C PHE A 49 9.61 8.79 -18.21
N THR A 50 8.37 8.50 -17.85
CA THR A 50 7.59 7.43 -18.50
C THR A 50 6.29 8.01 -19.03
N TYR A 51 5.98 7.72 -20.28
CA TYR A 51 4.67 7.95 -20.85
C TYR A 51 4.16 6.62 -21.41
N ARG A 52 2.99 6.18 -20.98
CA ARG A 52 2.30 5.06 -21.63
C ARG A 52 0.85 5.40 -21.86
N GLN A 53 0.35 4.96 -23.00
CA GLN A 53 -1.04 5.08 -23.40
C GLN A 53 -1.49 3.70 -23.84
N ASP A 54 -2.38 3.08 -23.07
CA ASP A 54 -3.13 1.88 -23.43
C ASP A 54 -4.54 2.29 -23.88
N THR A 55 -5.33 1.37 -24.44
CA THR A 55 -6.71 1.65 -24.94
C THR A 55 -7.69 2.17 -23.90
N ARG A 56 -7.43 1.95 -22.60
CA ARG A 56 -8.29 2.38 -21.49
C ARG A 56 -7.60 3.37 -20.56
N GLU A 57 -6.31 3.20 -20.33
CA GLU A 57 -5.58 3.97 -19.33
C GLU A 57 -4.38 4.67 -19.96
N SER A 58 -4.15 5.90 -19.52
CA SER A 58 -2.94 6.64 -19.83
C SER A 58 -2.23 7.01 -18.54
N HIS A 59 -0.90 6.93 -18.53
CA HIS A 59 -0.11 7.40 -17.42
C HIS A 59 1.15 8.12 -17.88
N LEU A 60 1.48 9.18 -17.15
CA LEU A 60 2.64 10.03 -17.33
C LEU A 60 3.37 10.15 -16.00
N ALA A 61 4.68 9.94 -15.99
CA ALA A 61 5.47 10.02 -14.79
C ALA A 61 6.73 10.85 -15.03
N PHE A 62 7.01 11.77 -14.09
CA PHE A 62 8.30 12.41 -13.90
C PHE A 62 8.76 12.10 -12.46
N ARG A 63 9.32 10.90 -12.26
CA ARG A 63 9.61 10.36 -10.93
C ARG A 63 10.82 11.04 -10.28
N PRO A 64 10.84 11.18 -8.94
CA PRO A 64 9.76 10.92 -7.99
C PRO A 64 8.80 12.12 -7.82
N PHE A 65 8.94 13.18 -8.62
CA PHE A 65 8.28 14.47 -8.40
C PHE A 65 6.81 14.49 -8.80
N PHE A 66 6.45 13.78 -9.86
CA PHE A 66 5.11 13.83 -10.44
C PHE A 66 4.73 12.46 -11.04
N TYR A 67 3.50 12.05 -10.79
CA TYR A 67 2.88 10.90 -11.46
C TYR A 67 1.41 11.22 -11.76
N TRP A 68 0.97 10.95 -12.97
CA TRP A 68 -0.41 11.08 -13.40
C TRP A 68 -0.88 9.77 -14.02
N GLN A 69 -2.10 9.36 -13.69
CA GLN A 69 -2.79 8.23 -14.26
C GLN A 69 -4.26 8.59 -14.46
N GLY A 70 -4.80 8.33 -15.63
CA GLY A 70 -6.21 8.56 -15.93
C GLY A 70 -6.81 7.53 -16.87
N GLU A 71 -8.08 7.21 -16.63
CA GLU A 71 -8.98 6.50 -17.54
C GLU A 71 -10.09 7.50 -17.93
N GLU A 72 -10.32 7.66 -19.24
CA GLU A 72 -11.31 8.62 -19.75
C GLU A 72 -12.69 8.38 -19.11
N GLY A 73 -13.21 9.41 -18.44
CA GLY A 73 -14.56 9.41 -17.86
C GLY A 73 -14.73 8.72 -16.51
N LYS A 74 -13.78 7.91 -16.02
CA LYS A 74 -13.94 7.16 -14.76
C LYS A 74 -13.02 7.60 -13.63
N TYR A 75 -11.76 7.84 -13.94
CA TYR A 75 -10.72 7.92 -12.92
C TYR A 75 -9.58 8.84 -13.33
N SER A 76 -9.14 9.70 -12.39
CA SER A 76 -7.93 10.50 -12.57
C SER A 76 -7.19 10.64 -11.25
N ARG A 77 -5.88 10.40 -11.28
CA ARG A 77 -4.99 10.53 -10.13
C ARG A 77 -3.72 11.24 -10.54
N THR A 78 -3.37 12.27 -9.78
CA THR A 78 -2.11 13.00 -9.84
C THR A 78 -1.44 12.91 -8.48
N GLU A 79 -0.15 12.59 -8.45
CA GLU A 79 0.66 12.51 -7.23
C GLU A 79 1.85 13.47 -7.39
N TYR A 80 2.14 14.24 -6.34
CA TYR A 80 3.26 15.17 -6.28
C TYR A 80 4.17 14.75 -5.14
N LEU A 81 5.43 14.41 -5.44
CA LEU A 81 6.44 13.99 -4.47
C LEU A 81 5.84 13.07 -3.39
N TYR A 82 5.21 11.97 -3.83
CA TYR A 82 4.39 11.11 -2.96
C TYR A 82 5.16 10.73 -1.68
N PRO A 83 4.53 10.85 -0.48
CA PRO A 83 3.10 11.08 -0.24
C PRO A 83 2.69 12.54 -0.02
N LEU A 84 3.56 13.53 -0.30
CA LEU A 84 3.34 14.93 0.11
C LEU A 84 2.15 15.59 -0.56
N GLY A 85 1.89 15.31 -1.84
CA GLY A 85 0.73 15.82 -2.54
C GLY A 85 0.02 14.75 -3.37
N LYS A 86 -1.30 14.83 -3.43
CA LYS A 86 -2.14 13.93 -4.22
C LYS A 86 -3.42 14.63 -4.61
N HIS A 87 -3.85 14.43 -5.84
CA HIS A 87 -5.16 14.76 -6.35
C HIS A 87 -5.76 13.48 -6.94
N GLU A 88 -6.91 13.06 -6.48
CA GLU A 88 -7.59 11.85 -6.94
C GLU A 88 -9.07 12.14 -7.11
N ARG A 89 -9.58 11.78 -8.27
CA ARG A 89 -11.00 11.86 -8.62
C ARG A 89 -11.45 10.47 -9.05
N THR A 90 -12.43 9.97 -8.31
CA THR A 90 -13.16 8.73 -8.59
C THR A 90 -14.64 9.09 -8.81
N GLU A 91 -15.46 8.11 -9.21
CA GLU A 91 -16.91 8.27 -9.28
C GLU A 91 -17.53 8.64 -7.92
N ARG A 92 -16.88 8.25 -6.82
CA ARG A 92 -17.41 8.40 -5.46
C ARG A 92 -16.85 9.58 -4.71
N GLU A 93 -15.59 9.91 -4.93
CA GLU A 93 -14.89 10.90 -4.12
C GLU A 93 -13.86 11.68 -4.93
N VAL A 94 -13.70 12.95 -4.57
CA VAL A 94 -12.59 13.81 -4.98
C VAL A 94 -11.75 14.14 -3.76
N LYS A 95 -10.49 13.75 -3.76
CA LYS A 95 -9.53 14.04 -2.69
C LYS A 95 -8.33 14.77 -3.27
N SER A 96 -8.01 15.94 -2.74
CA SER A 96 -6.85 16.73 -3.15
C SER A 96 -6.14 17.27 -1.93
N TYR A 97 -4.86 16.99 -1.75
CA TYR A 97 -4.08 17.57 -0.68
C TYR A 97 -2.65 17.85 -1.11
N LEU A 98 -2.03 18.81 -0.44
CA LEU A 98 -0.59 19.06 -0.46
C LEU A 98 -0.18 19.41 0.96
N MET A 99 0.51 18.50 1.64
CA MET A 99 0.85 18.66 3.05
C MET A 99 1.96 19.71 3.25
N PRO A 100 1.85 20.61 4.24
CA PRO A 100 0.70 20.90 5.10
C PRO A 100 -0.21 22.04 4.55
N LEU A 101 -0.01 22.45 3.30
CA LEU A 101 -0.62 23.64 2.71
C LEU A 101 -2.14 23.56 2.56
N TYR A 102 -2.68 22.48 1.98
CA TYR A 102 -4.12 22.36 1.78
C TYR A 102 -4.60 20.90 1.78
N SER A 103 -5.89 20.73 2.07
CA SER A 103 -6.61 19.45 1.95
C SER A 103 -8.05 19.71 1.55
N ILE A 104 -8.53 19.00 0.55
CA ILE A 104 -9.88 19.06 0.00
C ILE A 104 -10.37 17.62 -0.09
N SER A 105 -11.54 17.35 0.46
CA SER A 105 -12.22 16.06 0.32
C SER A 105 -13.67 16.33 -0.01
N GLN A 106 -14.18 15.69 -1.05
CA GLN A 106 -15.56 15.79 -1.48
C GLN A 106 -16.11 14.40 -1.75
N ASP A 107 -17.20 14.03 -1.09
CA ASP A 107 -17.98 12.84 -1.42
C ASP A 107 -19.04 13.19 -2.47
N LEU A 108 -19.18 12.34 -3.49
CA LEU A 108 -20.10 12.50 -4.62
C LEU A 108 -21.30 11.54 -4.52
N THR A 109 -21.30 10.57 -3.60
CA THR A 109 -22.32 9.51 -3.53
C THR A 109 -23.42 9.75 -2.49
N GLN A 110 -23.10 10.37 -1.38
CA GLN A 110 -24.06 10.70 -0.32
C GLN A 110 -23.93 12.19 0.00
N GLY A 111 -25.07 12.91 -0.05
CA GLY A 111 -25.24 14.34 0.26
C GLY A 111 -23.94 15.15 0.31
N GLU A 112 -23.55 15.75 -0.82
CA GLU A 112 -22.28 16.45 -1.10
C GLU A 112 -21.46 16.88 0.12
N LYS A 113 -20.80 15.93 0.79
CA LYS A 113 -19.97 16.25 1.95
C LYS A 113 -18.69 16.88 1.44
N LYS A 114 -18.53 18.19 1.65
CA LYS A 114 -17.34 18.95 1.23
C LYS A 114 -16.54 19.34 2.45
N GLU A 115 -15.25 19.05 2.42
CA GLU A 115 -14.28 19.43 3.44
C GLU A 115 -13.13 20.13 2.76
N ARG A 116 -12.71 21.26 3.31
CA ARG A 116 -11.60 22.06 2.81
C ARG A 116 -10.78 22.56 3.97
N GLY A 117 -9.47 22.54 3.79
CA GLY A 117 -8.49 23.05 4.72
C GLY A 117 -7.38 23.75 3.94
N PHE A 118 -6.93 24.89 4.45
CA PHE A 118 -5.80 25.62 3.95
C PHE A 118 -4.98 26.10 5.16
N LEU A 119 -3.82 25.49 5.38
CA LEU A 119 -3.00 25.67 6.58
C LEU A 119 -3.83 25.48 7.86
N LEU A 120 -4.18 26.58 8.52
CA LEU A 120 -4.95 26.62 9.76
C LEU A 120 -6.43 26.98 9.55
N LEU A 121 -6.80 27.39 8.33
CA LEU A 121 -8.19 27.62 7.93
C LEU A 121 -8.82 26.27 7.58
N PHE A 122 -10.05 26.06 8.01
CA PHE A 122 -10.84 24.90 7.62
C PHE A 122 -12.30 25.29 7.46
N TRP A 123 -13.01 24.63 6.56
CA TRP A 123 -14.44 24.79 6.37
C TRP A 123 -15.03 23.57 5.67
N GLY A 124 -16.33 23.38 5.79
CA GLY A 124 -16.99 22.26 5.14
C GLY A 124 -18.49 22.23 5.39
N GLU A 125 -19.11 21.20 4.85
CA GLU A 125 -20.54 20.92 4.92
C GLU A 125 -20.76 19.50 5.45
N THR A 126 -21.74 19.34 6.33
CA THR A 126 -22.18 18.03 6.82
C THR A 126 -23.13 17.36 5.81
N GLU A 127 -23.45 16.08 6.04
CA GLU A 127 -24.45 15.35 5.22
C GLU A 127 -25.84 16.01 5.22
N LYS A 128 -26.16 16.78 6.27
CA LYS A 128 -27.42 17.54 6.38
C LYS A 128 -27.35 18.94 5.73
N GLY A 129 -26.24 19.27 5.06
CA GLY A 129 -26.03 20.58 4.42
C GLY A 129 -25.64 21.70 5.38
N GLU A 130 -25.38 21.40 6.66
CA GLU A 130 -24.95 22.42 7.61
C GLU A 130 -23.48 22.76 7.40
N SER A 131 -23.19 24.04 7.17
CA SER A 131 -21.83 24.54 7.04
C SER A 131 -21.14 24.69 8.40
N TYR A 132 -19.83 24.52 8.40
CA TYR A 132 -18.95 24.71 9.55
C TYR A 132 -17.60 25.26 9.07
N GLY A 133 -16.79 25.82 9.96
CA GLY A 133 -15.46 26.32 9.62
C GLY A 133 -14.79 27.13 10.72
N GLY A 134 -13.54 27.50 10.49
CA GLY A 134 -12.73 28.21 11.46
C GLY A 134 -11.30 28.51 11.01
N PHE A 135 -10.58 29.19 11.88
CA PHE A 135 -9.16 29.50 11.80
C PHE A 135 -8.51 29.07 13.12
N PHE A 136 -7.85 27.91 13.13
CA PHE A 136 -7.21 27.41 14.33
C PHE A 136 -5.95 28.25 14.66
N PRO A 137 -5.69 28.61 15.93
CA PRO A 137 -6.47 28.31 17.14
C PRO A 137 -7.51 29.40 17.52
N PHE A 138 -7.68 30.46 16.73
CA PHE A 138 -8.44 31.64 17.12
C PHE A 138 -9.95 31.43 17.23
N TYR A 139 -10.56 30.73 16.28
CA TYR A 139 -11.99 30.46 16.29
C TYR A 139 -12.31 29.26 15.42
N GLY A 140 -13.33 28.49 15.78
CA GLY A 140 -13.87 27.52 14.85
C GLY A 140 -15.12 26.83 15.36
N ASN A 141 -16.00 26.53 14.41
CA ASN A 141 -17.16 25.68 14.54
C ASN A 141 -16.89 24.41 13.73
N LEU A 142 -16.96 23.26 14.37
CA LEU A 142 -16.84 21.94 13.76
C LEU A 142 -18.14 21.19 14.01
N LYS A 143 -18.66 20.51 13.00
CA LYS A 143 -19.89 19.72 13.11
C LYS A 143 -19.70 18.28 12.68
N ASN A 144 -20.28 17.34 13.43
CA ASN A 144 -20.15 15.90 13.20
C ASN A 144 -18.68 15.46 13.04
N ARG A 145 -17.85 15.85 14.02
CA ARG A 145 -16.40 15.59 14.06
C ARG A 145 -15.99 15.09 15.43
N PHE A 146 -14.95 14.25 15.46
CA PHE A 146 -14.39 13.72 16.72
C PHE A 146 -15.43 13.03 17.64
N ARG A 147 -16.45 12.39 17.03
CA ARG A 147 -17.61 11.80 17.74
C ARG A 147 -18.39 12.82 18.58
N LYS A 148 -18.49 14.05 18.08
CA LYS A 148 -19.29 15.15 18.62
C LYS A 148 -20.14 15.74 17.52
N ASP A 149 -21.34 16.17 17.90
CA ASP A 149 -22.28 16.82 16.98
C ASP A 149 -21.79 18.21 16.64
N GLU A 150 -21.28 18.93 17.64
CA GLU A 150 -20.75 20.28 17.47
C GLU A 150 -19.56 20.54 18.41
N ILE A 151 -18.53 21.22 17.91
CA ILE A 151 -17.42 21.73 18.71
C ILE A 151 -17.17 23.17 18.28
N ASN A 152 -17.36 24.08 19.21
CA ASN A 152 -17.03 25.49 19.10
C ASN A 152 -15.77 25.77 19.91
N PHE A 153 -14.86 26.58 19.39
CA PHE A 153 -13.74 27.08 20.19
C PHE A 153 -13.47 28.55 19.89
N PHE A 154 -12.94 29.24 20.88
CA PHE A 154 -12.49 30.62 20.80
C PHE A 154 -11.17 30.74 21.54
N LEU A 155 -10.15 31.23 20.83
CA LEU A 155 -8.76 31.34 21.28
C LEU A 155 -8.27 30.05 21.95
N TRP A 156 -8.40 28.92 21.27
CA TRP A 156 -7.98 27.63 21.80
C TRP A 156 -6.54 27.73 22.36
N PRO A 157 -6.29 27.28 23.61
CA PRO A 157 -7.17 26.46 24.45
C PRO A 157 -8.06 27.25 25.45
N VAL A 158 -8.17 28.57 25.37
CA VAL A 158 -8.87 29.42 26.35
C VAL A 158 -10.34 29.05 26.51
N TYR A 159 -11.08 28.86 25.42
CA TYR A 159 -12.48 28.45 25.48
C TYR A 159 -12.81 27.42 24.40
N MET A 160 -13.52 26.36 24.81
CA MET A 160 -14.05 25.35 23.91
C MET A 160 -15.37 24.83 24.44
N ASP A 161 -16.38 24.71 23.60
CA ASP A 161 -17.70 24.19 23.91
C ASP A 161 -18.01 23.03 22.96
N SER A 162 -18.38 21.88 23.49
CA SER A 162 -18.67 20.70 22.67
C SER A 162 -20.00 20.08 23.05
N ARG A 163 -20.72 19.58 22.05
CA ARG A 163 -22.07 19.02 22.19
C ARG A 163 -22.15 17.62 21.61
N ASP A 164 -22.92 16.78 22.28
CA ASP A 164 -23.17 15.38 21.96
C ASP A 164 -24.60 15.05 22.40
N GLY A 165 -25.54 15.05 21.46
CA GLY A 165 -26.97 15.04 21.71
C GLY A 165 -27.41 16.23 22.57
N GLU A 166 -27.97 15.91 23.74
CA GLU A 166 -28.39 16.90 24.74
C GLU A 166 -27.29 17.27 25.73
N SER A 167 -26.18 16.54 25.75
CA SER A 167 -25.06 16.81 26.65
C SER A 167 -24.10 17.84 26.07
N ARG A 168 -23.79 18.85 26.89
CA ARG A 168 -22.87 19.94 26.61
C ARG A 168 -21.66 19.86 27.53
N ALA A 169 -20.48 20.17 27.00
CA ALA A 169 -19.23 20.22 27.73
C ALA A 169 -18.48 21.51 27.42
N GLN A 170 -18.44 22.41 28.40
CA GLN A 170 -17.75 23.70 28.30
C GLN A 170 -16.39 23.60 28.97
N SER A 171 -15.33 23.92 28.25
CA SER A 171 -13.95 23.92 28.72
C SER A 171 -13.39 25.33 28.75
N VAL A 172 -12.76 25.68 29.87
CA VAL A 172 -12.03 26.94 30.06
C VAL A 172 -10.57 26.60 30.34
N PHE A 173 -9.64 27.17 29.57
CA PHE A 173 -8.23 26.79 29.55
C PHE A 173 -8.06 25.28 29.45
N TRP A 174 -8.53 24.69 28.35
CA TRP A 174 -8.40 23.26 28.14
C TRP A 174 -6.93 22.80 28.30
N PRO A 175 -6.65 21.73 29.06
CA PRO A 175 -7.58 20.76 29.64
C PRO A 175 -7.94 21.00 31.13
N PHE A 176 -7.62 22.17 31.70
CA PHE A 176 -7.67 22.42 33.14
C PHE A 176 -9.09 22.45 33.71
N LEU A 177 -10.02 23.21 33.12
CA LEU A 177 -11.40 23.29 33.59
C LEU A 177 -12.38 22.81 32.53
N THR A 178 -13.30 21.92 32.91
CA THR A 178 -14.42 21.51 32.07
C THR A 178 -15.67 21.31 32.92
N PHE A 179 -16.80 21.83 32.47
CA PHE A 179 -18.12 21.65 33.08
C PHE A 179 -19.01 20.87 32.11
N TYR A 180 -19.80 19.93 32.65
CA TYR A 180 -20.71 19.08 31.90
C TYR A 180 -22.14 19.35 32.35
N GLU A 181 -23.03 19.56 31.40
CA GLU A 181 -24.45 19.85 31.68
C GLU A 181 -25.34 19.31 30.54
N GLY A 182 -26.56 18.89 30.86
CA GLY A 182 -27.58 18.49 29.88
C GLY A 182 -27.55 17.00 29.47
N GLY A 183 -28.71 16.50 29.00
CA GLY A 183 -28.88 15.12 28.55
C GLY A 183 -28.58 14.07 29.62
N GLY A 184 -28.94 14.35 30.89
CA GLY A 184 -28.61 13.49 32.04
C GLY A 184 -27.12 13.50 32.43
N ARG A 185 -26.29 14.35 31.82
CA ARG A 185 -24.88 14.51 32.16
C ARG A 185 -24.65 15.73 33.03
N GLU A 186 -23.95 15.54 34.14
CA GLU A 186 -23.59 16.62 35.05
C GLU A 186 -22.19 16.44 35.62
N GLY A 187 -21.56 17.54 36.03
CA GLY A 187 -20.33 17.52 36.81
C GLY A 187 -19.22 18.40 36.27
N PHE A 188 -18.01 18.23 36.79
CA PHE A 188 -16.86 19.07 36.47
C PHE A 188 -15.57 18.28 36.40
N LYS A 189 -14.58 18.88 35.75
CA LYS A 189 -13.20 18.42 35.68
C LYS A 189 -12.29 19.60 35.98
N PHE A 190 -11.51 19.50 37.04
CA PHE A 190 -10.40 20.39 37.36
C PHE A 190 -9.09 19.60 37.30
N TRP A 191 -8.54 19.45 36.10
CA TRP A 191 -7.30 18.72 35.91
C TRP A 191 -6.11 19.55 36.42
N PRO A 192 -5.12 18.94 37.11
CA PRO A 192 -5.03 17.53 37.52
C PRO A 192 -5.64 17.21 38.90
N LEU A 193 -6.28 18.15 39.58
CA LEU A 193 -6.63 18.02 41.00
C LEU A 193 -7.83 17.14 41.29
N ALA A 194 -8.97 17.35 40.63
CA ALA A 194 -10.19 16.60 40.90
C ALA A 194 -11.13 16.58 39.70
N ALA A 195 -11.97 15.55 39.60
CA ALA A 195 -13.15 15.60 38.75
C ALA A 195 -14.25 14.75 39.35
N HIS A 196 -15.49 15.12 39.03
CA HIS A 196 -16.67 14.34 39.29
C HIS A 196 -17.60 14.51 38.10
N VAL A 197 -17.87 13.44 37.36
CA VAL A 197 -18.73 13.47 36.16
C VAL A 197 -19.70 12.31 36.26
N LYS A 198 -20.99 12.61 36.19
CA LYS A 198 -22.07 11.65 36.25
C LYS A 198 -22.89 11.73 34.97
N GLN A 199 -23.28 10.58 34.47
CA GLN A 199 -24.20 10.40 33.36
C GLN A 199 -25.29 9.46 33.83
N GLU A 200 -26.52 9.96 33.87
CA GLU A 200 -27.71 9.25 34.31
C GLU A 200 -27.86 7.92 33.55
N ASN A 201 -28.12 6.85 34.29
CA ASN A 201 -28.22 5.47 33.78
C ASN A 201 -27.04 5.06 32.88
N SER A 202 -25.83 5.58 33.08
CA SER A 202 -24.68 5.18 32.26
C SER A 202 -23.42 4.98 33.07
N PHE A 203 -22.89 6.05 33.67
CA PHE A 203 -21.66 5.99 34.42
C PHE A 203 -21.54 7.10 35.45
N GLU A 204 -20.66 6.89 36.42
CA GLU A 204 -20.21 7.89 37.38
C GLU A 204 -18.69 7.78 37.51
N LYS A 205 -17.98 8.89 37.36
CA LYS A 205 -16.51 8.93 37.36
C LYS A 205 -16.02 9.98 38.34
N TYR A 206 -15.07 9.61 39.18
CA TYR A 206 -14.31 10.56 39.97
C TYR A 206 -12.82 10.29 39.90
N TYR A 207 -12.03 11.35 39.97
CA TYR A 207 -10.60 11.23 40.24
C TYR A 207 -10.16 12.31 41.23
N PHE A 208 -9.09 12.01 41.95
CA PHE A 208 -8.41 12.94 42.84
C PHE A 208 -6.91 12.81 42.62
N LEU A 209 -6.20 13.94 42.47
CA LEU A 209 -4.78 14.00 42.18
C LEU A 209 -4.39 13.10 41.00
N TRP A 210 -4.92 13.41 39.81
CA TRP A 210 -4.62 12.67 38.60
C TRP A 210 -3.09 12.51 38.42
N PRO A 211 -2.58 11.30 38.13
CA PRO A 211 -3.31 10.05 37.83
C PRO A 211 -3.48 9.09 39.03
N ILE A 212 -3.28 9.53 40.27
CA ILE A 212 -3.14 8.65 41.43
C ILE A 212 -4.46 7.98 41.82
N PHE A 213 -5.50 8.74 42.16
CA PHE A 213 -6.76 8.17 42.63
C PHE A 213 -7.83 8.28 41.55
N HIS A 214 -8.40 7.14 41.17
CA HIS A 214 -9.52 7.08 40.26
C HIS A 214 -10.57 6.11 40.78
N HIS A 215 -11.82 6.43 40.49
CA HIS A 215 -12.91 5.49 40.61
C HIS A 215 -13.95 5.76 39.55
N GLU A 216 -14.57 4.68 39.12
CA GLU A 216 -15.56 4.74 38.09
C GLU A 216 -16.57 3.62 38.28
N LYS A 217 -17.86 3.95 38.19
CA LYS A 217 -18.95 3.00 38.02
C LYS A 217 -19.44 3.09 36.59
N ARG A 218 -19.55 1.96 35.90
CA ARG A 218 -20.06 1.85 34.52
C ARG A 218 -21.28 0.96 34.49
N TYR A 219 -22.03 1.06 33.39
CA TYR A 219 -23.17 0.19 33.08
C TYR A 219 -24.29 0.29 34.13
N LEU A 220 -24.53 1.50 34.63
CA LEU A 220 -25.58 1.79 35.62
C LEU A 220 -27.01 1.54 35.13
N TYR A 221 -27.20 1.31 33.82
CA TYR A 221 -28.47 0.88 33.21
C TYR A 221 -28.72 -0.62 33.31
N THR A 222 -27.75 -1.40 33.76
CA THR A 222 -27.86 -2.86 33.90
C THR A 222 -27.93 -3.26 35.37
N ASP A 223 -28.44 -4.45 35.64
CA ASP A 223 -28.41 -5.05 36.98
C ASP A 223 -26.99 -5.47 37.41
N ASP A 224 -26.00 -5.34 36.52
CA ASP A 224 -24.60 -5.66 36.78
C ASP A 224 -23.65 -4.47 36.52
N PRO A 225 -23.66 -3.44 37.38
CA PRO A 225 -22.75 -2.32 37.24
C PRO A 225 -21.30 -2.76 37.48
N THR A 226 -20.39 -2.29 36.62
CA THR A 226 -18.95 -2.52 36.81
C THR A 226 -18.34 -1.39 37.63
N GLU A 227 -17.77 -1.73 38.78
CA GLU A 227 -17.03 -0.81 39.62
C GLU A 227 -15.52 -0.93 39.36
N ILE A 228 -14.85 0.21 39.21
CA ILE A 228 -13.43 0.31 38.94
C ILE A 228 -12.82 1.22 39.99
N ASN A 229 -11.82 0.74 40.74
CA ASN A 229 -11.07 1.50 41.73
C ASN A 229 -9.58 1.46 41.37
N MET A 230 -8.91 2.61 41.30
CA MET A 230 -7.48 2.70 41.01
C MET A 230 -6.76 3.61 41.99
N VAL A 231 -5.60 3.13 42.44
CA VAL A 231 -4.58 3.87 43.19
C VAL A 231 -3.27 3.65 42.46
N LEU A 232 -2.99 4.44 41.42
CA LEU A 232 -1.84 4.21 40.56
C LEU A 232 -0.52 4.63 41.22
N PRO A 233 0.58 3.89 40.95
CA PRO A 233 0.65 2.61 40.22
C PRO A 233 0.38 1.39 41.12
N LEU A 234 -0.01 1.58 42.38
CA LEU A 234 -0.01 0.53 43.41
C LEU A 234 -1.10 -0.53 43.22
N TYR A 235 -2.32 -0.14 42.89
CA TYR A 235 -3.46 -1.05 42.83
C TYR A 235 -4.50 -0.61 41.81
N VAL A 236 -5.06 -1.58 41.08
CA VAL A 236 -6.22 -1.40 40.21
C VAL A 236 -7.17 -2.56 40.44
N SER A 237 -8.45 -2.28 40.62
CA SER A 237 -9.50 -3.31 40.66
C SER A 237 -10.65 -2.92 39.76
N MET A 238 -11.21 -3.91 39.09
CA MET A 238 -12.41 -3.80 38.28
C MET A 238 -13.26 -5.02 38.60
N THR A 239 -14.47 -4.79 39.09
CA THR A 239 -15.38 -5.84 39.57
C THR A 239 -16.76 -5.60 38.99
N SER A 240 -17.31 -6.62 38.36
CA SER A 240 -18.72 -6.79 38.05
C SER A 240 -19.16 -8.19 38.54
N SER A 241 -20.44 -8.53 38.38
CA SER A 241 -21.01 -9.80 38.81
C SER A 241 -20.36 -11.00 38.13
N ARG A 242 -19.92 -10.84 36.88
CA ARG A 242 -19.33 -11.92 36.06
C ARG A 242 -17.84 -11.78 35.81
N ARG A 243 -17.25 -10.61 36.10
CA ARG A 243 -15.85 -10.34 35.76
C ARG A 243 -15.12 -9.64 36.89
N VAL A 244 -13.97 -10.19 37.24
CA VAL A 244 -13.08 -9.64 38.25
C VAL A 244 -11.69 -9.47 37.67
N GLN A 245 -11.15 -8.26 37.76
CA GLN A 245 -9.76 -7.95 37.45
C GLN A 245 -9.12 -7.24 38.63
N ARG A 246 -7.94 -7.68 39.03
CA ARG A 246 -7.15 -7.08 40.11
C ARG A 246 -5.70 -6.96 39.68
N SER A 247 -5.10 -5.80 39.89
CA SER A 247 -3.71 -5.55 39.57
C SER A 247 -3.00 -4.98 40.78
N VAL A 248 -1.83 -5.51 41.09
CA VAL A 248 -0.91 -5.00 42.11
C VAL A 248 0.34 -4.50 41.40
N LEU A 249 0.82 -3.31 41.75
CA LEU A 249 1.92 -2.64 41.03
C LEU A 249 1.63 -2.58 39.52
N TRP A 250 0.46 -2.04 39.17
CA TRP A 250 0.03 -1.89 37.79
C TRP A 250 1.11 -1.18 36.94
N PRO A 251 1.42 -1.69 35.73
CA PRO A 251 0.76 -2.78 35.01
C PRO A 251 1.39 -4.17 35.23
N LEU A 252 2.33 -4.33 36.16
CA LEU A 252 3.20 -5.51 36.23
C LEU A 252 2.45 -6.79 36.58
N PHE A 253 1.62 -6.77 37.63
CA PHE A 253 0.96 -7.97 38.14
C PHE A 253 -0.54 -7.83 38.04
N THR A 254 -1.15 -8.54 37.09
CA THR A 254 -2.60 -8.47 36.83
C THR A 254 -3.20 -9.86 36.82
N TYR A 255 -4.30 -10.02 37.54
CA TYR A 255 -5.19 -11.18 37.48
C TYR A 255 -6.51 -10.75 36.87
N THR A 256 -7.04 -11.53 35.94
CA THR A 256 -8.37 -11.33 35.37
C THR A 256 -9.10 -12.66 35.33
N HIS A 257 -10.36 -12.67 35.72
CA HIS A 257 -11.29 -13.78 35.63
C HIS A 257 -12.61 -13.29 35.04
N ASP A 258 -13.13 -14.02 34.06
CA ASP A 258 -14.40 -13.74 33.37
C ASP A 258 -15.20 -15.05 33.34
N GLU A 259 -16.37 -15.05 33.98
CA GLU A 259 -17.20 -16.24 34.16
C GLU A 259 -17.88 -16.66 32.85
N ASP A 260 -18.25 -15.71 31.98
CA ASP A 260 -19.02 -15.99 30.76
C ASP A 260 -18.23 -16.86 29.76
N ASP A 261 -16.91 -16.64 29.66
CA ASP A 261 -16.00 -17.36 28.74
C ASP A 261 -15.06 -18.36 29.45
N ASN A 262 -15.29 -18.61 30.75
CA ASN A 262 -14.37 -19.32 31.64
C ASN A 262 -12.91 -18.81 31.53
N TYR A 263 -12.74 -17.51 31.29
CA TYR A 263 -11.45 -16.92 30.95
C TYR A 263 -10.69 -16.52 32.20
N THR A 264 -9.47 -17.03 32.33
CA THR A 264 -8.54 -16.65 33.40
C THR A 264 -7.23 -16.20 32.80
N GLN A 265 -6.72 -15.04 33.24
CA GLN A 265 -5.46 -14.46 32.80
C GLN A 265 -4.60 -14.03 33.98
N TRP A 266 -3.32 -14.33 33.88
CA TRP A 266 -2.25 -13.92 34.77
C TRP A 266 -1.17 -13.18 33.98
N ASP A 267 -0.87 -11.96 34.39
CA ASP A 267 0.26 -11.18 33.90
C ASP A 267 1.28 -11.05 35.04
N PHE A 268 2.50 -11.56 34.87
CA PHE A 268 3.49 -11.58 35.96
C PHE A 268 4.95 -11.76 35.50
N PRO A 269 5.79 -10.70 35.42
CA PRO A 269 5.46 -9.29 35.26
C PRO A 269 5.16 -8.97 33.79
N TRP A 270 4.17 -8.13 33.51
CA TRP A 270 3.91 -7.63 32.16
C TRP A 270 5.06 -6.70 31.68
N PRO A 271 5.51 -6.76 30.42
CA PRO A 271 5.04 -7.61 29.33
C PRO A 271 5.77 -8.97 29.22
N ILE A 272 6.63 -9.30 30.19
CA ILE A 272 7.55 -10.45 30.14
C ILE A 272 6.77 -11.76 30.17
N VAL A 273 5.98 -12.04 31.20
CA VAL A 273 5.19 -13.28 31.27
C VAL A 273 3.71 -12.98 31.31
N GLN A 274 2.96 -13.68 30.47
CA GLN A 274 1.51 -13.65 30.47
C GLN A 274 0.97 -15.04 30.12
N TRP A 275 0.01 -15.51 30.91
CA TRP A 275 -0.66 -16.78 30.72
C TRP A 275 -2.16 -16.56 30.81
N ALA A 276 -2.92 -17.01 29.80
CA ALA A 276 -4.36 -16.95 29.82
C ALA A 276 -4.99 -18.18 29.17
N LYS A 277 -6.14 -18.60 29.69
CA LYS A 277 -6.93 -19.72 29.20
C LYS A 277 -8.42 -19.43 29.39
N GLY A 278 -9.23 -19.72 28.38
CA GLY A 278 -10.68 -19.68 28.35
C GLY A 278 -11.20 -20.47 27.15
N ASP A 279 -12.51 -20.49 26.93
CA ASP A 279 -13.15 -21.44 26.02
C ASP A 279 -12.69 -21.31 24.55
N GLU A 280 -12.49 -20.08 24.06
CA GLU A 280 -11.93 -19.81 22.71
C GLU A 280 -10.76 -18.81 22.73
N LYS A 281 -10.12 -18.68 23.90
CA LYS A 281 -9.15 -17.61 24.18
C LYS A 281 -7.96 -18.19 24.92
N GLU A 282 -6.79 -18.17 24.29
CA GLU A 282 -5.55 -18.65 24.92
C GLU A 282 -4.41 -17.66 24.70
N ILE A 283 -3.61 -17.44 25.74
CA ILE A 283 -2.41 -16.63 25.65
C ILE A 283 -1.27 -17.30 26.40
N TYR A 284 -0.13 -17.42 25.73
CA TYR A 284 1.13 -17.82 26.33
C TYR A 284 2.19 -16.85 25.88
N ARG A 285 2.85 -16.18 26.81
CA ARG A 285 3.86 -15.17 26.50
C ARG A 285 5.04 -15.27 27.45
N LEU A 286 6.21 -15.23 26.84
CA LEU A 286 7.52 -15.01 27.45
C LEU A 286 8.28 -14.02 26.56
N PHE A 287 8.00 -12.73 26.68
CA PHE A 287 8.62 -11.70 25.86
C PHE A 287 10.11 -11.53 26.23
N PRO A 288 11.02 -11.38 25.25
CA PRO A 288 10.80 -11.37 23.79
C PRO A 288 10.93 -12.75 23.13
N ILE A 289 11.12 -13.83 23.89
CA ILE A 289 11.49 -15.15 23.38
C ILE A 289 10.35 -15.84 22.62
N TYR A 290 9.15 -15.86 23.18
CA TYR A 290 8.01 -16.53 22.58
C TYR A 290 6.70 -15.85 22.98
N GLY A 291 5.75 -15.78 22.07
CA GLY A 291 4.40 -15.38 22.39
C GLY A 291 3.43 -16.02 21.43
N ARG A 292 2.27 -16.44 21.94
CA ARG A 292 1.15 -16.96 21.17
C ARG A 292 -0.13 -16.45 21.80
N LYS A 293 -1.01 -15.90 20.99
CA LYS A 293 -2.34 -15.44 21.34
C LYS A 293 -3.32 -16.03 20.32
N TYR A 294 -4.31 -16.75 20.80
CA TYR A 294 -5.43 -17.26 20.03
C TYR A 294 -6.73 -16.61 20.51
N TRP A 295 -7.55 -16.17 19.57
CA TRP A 295 -8.84 -15.53 19.82
C TRP A 295 -9.78 -15.78 18.64
N GLU A 296 -10.83 -16.57 18.82
CA GLU A 296 -11.93 -16.75 17.84
C GLU A 296 -11.41 -16.91 16.38
N GLY A 297 -10.61 -17.95 16.11
CA GLY A 297 -10.07 -18.21 14.76
C GLY A 297 -8.92 -17.30 14.31
N ARG A 298 -8.48 -16.34 15.14
CA ARG A 298 -7.31 -15.50 14.91
C ARG A 298 -6.16 -15.90 15.81
N GLU A 299 -5.04 -16.24 15.20
CA GLU A 299 -3.81 -16.59 15.91
C GLU A 299 -2.72 -15.55 15.61
N ARG A 300 -2.04 -15.07 16.65
CA ARG A 300 -0.85 -14.23 16.50
C ARG A 300 0.24 -14.75 17.40
N GLY A 301 1.46 -14.76 16.92
CA GLY A 301 2.58 -15.18 17.73
C GLY A 301 3.91 -14.66 17.25
N TYR A 302 4.95 -14.89 18.04
CA TYR A 302 6.30 -14.51 17.72
C TYR A 302 7.29 -15.48 18.35
N PHE A 303 8.47 -15.55 17.72
CA PHE A 303 9.63 -16.24 18.23
C PHE A 303 10.82 -15.29 18.12
N LEU A 304 11.49 -15.03 19.25
CA LEU A 304 12.60 -14.09 19.37
C LEU A 304 12.28 -12.71 18.77
N TRP A 305 11.23 -12.05 19.25
CA TRP A 305 10.87 -10.72 18.77
C TRP A 305 12.07 -9.75 18.80
N PRO A 306 12.36 -8.96 17.76
CA PRO A 306 11.58 -8.75 16.51
C PRO A 306 12.06 -9.61 15.32
N VAL A 307 12.70 -10.76 15.55
CA VAL A 307 13.25 -11.62 14.49
C VAL A 307 12.14 -12.29 13.69
N TYR A 308 11.16 -12.92 14.35
CA TYR A 308 10.04 -13.59 13.69
C TYR A 308 8.73 -13.33 14.41
N TRP A 309 7.69 -12.98 13.65
CA TRP A 309 6.33 -13.00 14.14
C TRP A 309 5.31 -13.24 13.05
N TYR A 310 4.15 -13.74 13.43
CA TYR A 310 3.11 -14.16 12.51
C TYR A 310 1.73 -13.73 12.98
N ALA A 311 0.84 -13.59 12.01
CA ALA A 311 -0.59 -13.42 12.20
C ALA A 311 -1.32 -14.33 11.22
N ARG A 312 -2.26 -15.11 11.72
CA ARG A 312 -3.11 -16.01 10.96
C ARG A 312 -4.55 -15.70 11.29
N GLU A 313 -5.36 -15.61 10.27
CA GLU A 313 -6.80 -15.42 10.37
C GLU A 313 -7.45 -16.42 9.43
N GLU A 314 -8.36 -17.22 9.97
CA GLU A 314 -9.05 -18.24 9.22
C GLU A 314 -10.53 -18.20 9.55
N ASP A 315 -11.33 -18.16 8.49
CA ASP A 315 -12.78 -18.25 8.49
C ASP A 315 -13.20 -19.27 7.41
N ASP A 316 -14.50 -19.58 7.33
CA ASP A 316 -15.06 -20.56 6.40
C ASP A 316 -14.79 -20.22 4.94
N GLN A 317 -14.74 -18.92 4.61
CA GLN A 317 -14.57 -18.45 3.23
C GLN A 317 -13.14 -18.01 2.90
N TYR A 318 -12.36 -17.63 3.91
CA TYR A 318 -11.13 -16.88 3.71
C TYR A 318 -10.05 -17.28 4.70
N LYS A 319 -8.81 -17.37 4.22
CA LYS A 319 -7.63 -17.62 5.05
C LYS A 319 -6.53 -16.62 4.69
N LYS A 320 -6.02 -15.93 5.71
CA LYS A 320 -4.89 -15.02 5.61
C LYS A 320 -3.78 -15.45 6.56
N SER A 321 -2.58 -15.61 6.03
CA SER A 321 -1.37 -15.85 6.81
C SER A 321 -0.34 -14.79 6.47
N THR A 322 0.15 -14.10 7.49
CA THR A 322 1.20 -13.10 7.37
C THR A 322 2.32 -13.48 8.31
N GLU A 323 3.49 -13.76 7.75
CA GLU A 323 4.72 -14.01 8.47
C GLU A 323 5.67 -12.83 8.26
N ARG A 324 6.41 -12.44 9.29
CA ARG A 324 7.33 -11.31 9.25
C ARG A 324 8.67 -11.70 9.84
N PHE A 325 9.72 -11.21 9.19
CA PHE A 325 11.11 -11.53 9.49
C PHE A 325 11.92 -10.24 9.58
N LEU A 326 12.81 -10.14 10.55
CA LEU A 326 13.80 -9.05 10.66
C LEU A 326 13.18 -7.64 10.48
N LEU A 327 12.05 -7.39 11.15
CA LEU A 327 11.25 -6.15 11.13
C LEU A 327 10.54 -5.79 9.80
N LEU A 328 11.25 -5.84 8.67
CA LEU A 328 10.80 -5.29 7.38
C LEU A 328 10.42 -6.33 6.34
N SER A 329 10.90 -7.57 6.49
CA SER A 329 10.58 -8.65 5.56
C SER A 329 9.26 -9.30 5.93
N LYS A 330 8.50 -9.73 4.93
CA LYS A 330 7.18 -10.35 5.11
C LYS A 330 6.86 -11.37 4.03
N ASP A 331 6.16 -12.43 4.40
CA ASP A 331 5.49 -13.38 3.50
C ASP A 331 4.01 -13.37 3.84
N GLU A 332 3.19 -12.96 2.89
CA GLU A 332 1.74 -12.88 3.02
C GLU A 332 1.10 -13.83 2.00
N THR A 333 0.21 -14.69 2.48
CA THR A 333 -0.60 -15.58 1.65
C THR A 333 -2.07 -15.36 1.98
N GLU A 334 -2.87 -15.11 0.95
CA GLU A 334 -4.31 -14.98 1.05
C GLU A 334 -4.99 -16.04 0.17
N ILE A 335 -6.00 -16.73 0.72
CA ILE A 335 -6.72 -17.81 0.06
C ILE A 335 -8.21 -17.55 0.19
N TRP A 336 -8.90 -17.47 -0.95
CA TRP A 336 -10.37 -17.40 -1.03
C TRP A 336 -10.90 -18.81 -1.32
N LYS A 337 -11.31 -19.53 -0.26
CA LYS A 337 -11.69 -20.95 -0.29
C LYS A 337 -12.79 -21.22 -1.33
N ALA A 338 -13.84 -20.41 -1.34
CA ALA A 338 -15.00 -20.58 -2.23
C ALA A 338 -14.66 -20.45 -3.73
N LYS A 339 -13.63 -19.67 -4.08
CA LYS A 339 -13.23 -19.42 -5.48
C LYS A 339 -12.00 -20.24 -5.90
N GLY A 340 -11.36 -20.95 -4.97
CA GLY A 340 -10.09 -21.63 -5.21
C GLY A 340 -8.94 -20.68 -5.58
N LEU A 341 -9.04 -19.39 -5.25
CA LEU A 341 -8.06 -18.37 -5.62
C LEU A 341 -7.02 -18.21 -4.51
N ARG A 342 -5.76 -18.04 -4.90
CA ARG A 342 -4.63 -17.83 -4.00
C ARG A 342 -3.82 -16.63 -4.47
N GLU A 343 -3.44 -15.78 -3.54
CA GLU A 343 -2.48 -14.70 -3.77
C GLU A 343 -1.33 -14.85 -2.78
N ARG A 344 -0.09 -14.63 -3.25
CA ARG A 344 1.10 -14.67 -2.39
C ARG A 344 1.99 -13.48 -2.65
N ARG A 345 2.49 -12.85 -1.59
CA ARG A 345 3.38 -11.68 -1.62
C ARG A 345 4.54 -11.90 -0.67
N ILE A 346 5.75 -11.97 -1.21
CA ILE A 346 6.99 -12.11 -0.43
C ILE A 346 7.80 -10.84 -0.63
N ARG A 347 8.21 -10.20 0.46
CA ARG A 347 9.12 -9.07 0.48
C ARG A 347 10.26 -9.42 1.41
N VAL A 348 11.47 -9.55 0.87
CA VAL A 348 12.69 -9.71 1.66
C VAL A 348 13.49 -8.43 1.52
N TRP A 349 13.32 -7.50 2.44
CA TRP A 349 14.02 -6.20 2.38
C TRP A 349 15.48 -6.37 2.81
N PRO A 350 16.46 -5.73 2.14
CA PRO A 350 16.36 -4.86 0.96
C PRO A 350 16.51 -5.60 -0.39
N PHE A 351 16.41 -6.93 -0.38
CA PHE A 351 16.76 -7.79 -1.51
C PHE A 351 15.68 -7.80 -2.58
N PHE A 352 14.52 -8.43 -2.38
CA PHE A 352 13.56 -8.63 -3.46
C PHE A 352 12.12 -8.55 -3.02
N TYR A 353 11.26 -8.34 -4.01
CA TYR A 353 9.82 -8.48 -3.89
C TYR A 353 9.34 -9.50 -4.92
N TYR A 354 8.42 -10.36 -4.51
CA TYR A 354 7.74 -11.35 -5.34
C TYR A 354 6.25 -11.27 -5.05
N ARG A 355 5.43 -11.25 -6.09
CA ARG A 355 3.98 -11.36 -6.01
C ARG A 355 3.48 -12.35 -7.04
N GLU A 356 2.60 -13.23 -6.60
CA GLU A 356 1.79 -14.09 -7.44
C GLU A 356 0.33 -13.69 -7.23
N ASP A 357 -0.31 -13.22 -8.30
CA ASP A 357 -1.70 -12.79 -8.28
C ASP A 357 -2.67 -13.98 -8.31
N LYS A 358 -3.96 -13.68 -8.15
CA LYS A 358 -5.04 -14.67 -8.09
C LYS A 358 -5.23 -15.44 -9.39
N GLU A 359 -4.77 -14.88 -10.51
CA GLU A 359 -4.91 -15.44 -11.84
C GLU A 359 -3.63 -16.21 -12.27
N GLY A 360 -2.60 -16.24 -11.41
CA GLY A 360 -1.33 -16.94 -11.65
C GLY A 360 -0.25 -16.07 -12.34
N GLY A 361 -0.51 -14.78 -12.51
CA GLY A 361 0.47 -13.80 -12.94
C GLY A 361 1.53 -13.59 -11.86
N VAL A 362 2.78 -13.45 -12.29
CA VAL A 362 3.94 -13.30 -11.40
C VAL A 362 4.58 -11.94 -11.64
N TYR A 363 4.98 -11.29 -10.55
CA TYR A 363 5.72 -10.04 -10.56
C TYR A 363 6.88 -10.13 -9.58
N PHE A 364 8.09 -9.84 -10.02
CA PHE A 364 9.29 -9.86 -9.21
C PHE A 364 10.14 -8.64 -9.52
N TYR A 365 10.74 -8.05 -8.48
CA TYR A 365 11.75 -7.01 -8.69
C TYR A 365 12.86 -7.04 -7.64
N TRP A 366 14.02 -6.53 -8.06
CA TRP A 366 15.23 -6.41 -7.26
C TRP A 366 16.02 -5.14 -7.65
N PRO A 367 16.64 -4.43 -6.70
CA PRO A 367 16.49 -4.55 -5.26
C PRO A 367 15.15 -4.01 -4.73
N CYS A 368 14.71 -4.45 -3.56
CA CYS A 368 13.52 -3.94 -2.87
C CYS A 368 13.91 -2.91 -1.79
N LEU A 369 14.23 -1.68 -2.22
CA LEU A 369 14.69 -0.63 -1.30
C LEU A 369 13.54 0.13 -0.61
N VAL A 370 12.34 0.12 -1.19
CA VAL A 370 11.16 0.78 -0.62
C VAL A 370 10.58 -0.08 0.50
N PHE A 371 10.71 0.37 1.75
CA PHE A 371 10.26 -0.38 2.93
C PHE A 371 8.74 -0.27 3.18
N LEU A 372 8.09 0.79 2.70
CA LEU A 372 6.65 1.01 2.88
C LEU A 372 5.85 0.24 1.83
N ASP A 373 4.77 -0.40 2.27
CA ASP A 373 3.89 -1.20 1.42
C ASP A 373 2.60 -0.43 1.14
N TYR A 374 2.74 0.68 0.40
CA TYR A 374 1.62 1.44 -0.12
C TYR A 374 1.81 1.61 -1.62
N ASP A 375 0.73 1.43 -2.39
CA ASP A 375 0.79 1.46 -3.86
C ASP A 375 1.41 2.75 -4.42
N GLY A 376 1.25 3.88 -3.71
CA GLY A 376 1.87 5.15 -4.13
C GLY A 376 3.40 5.13 -4.05
N PHE A 377 3.98 4.48 -3.05
CA PHE A 377 5.43 4.28 -3.00
C PHE A 377 5.91 3.31 -4.08
N GLU A 378 5.13 2.25 -4.36
CA GLU A 378 5.43 1.33 -5.45
C GLU A 378 5.39 2.00 -6.83
N ARG A 379 4.47 2.95 -7.07
CA ARG A 379 4.40 3.68 -8.35
C ARG A 379 5.49 4.74 -8.53
N ASN A 380 5.81 5.50 -7.48
CA ASN A 380 6.67 6.68 -7.59
C ASN A 380 8.15 6.38 -7.31
N TRP A 381 8.45 5.50 -6.36
CA TRP A 381 9.81 5.28 -5.87
C TRP A 381 10.40 3.96 -6.33
N SER A 382 9.63 2.88 -6.35
CA SER A 382 10.17 1.55 -6.69
C SER A 382 10.83 1.50 -8.09
N PRO A 383 10.25 2.08 -9.17
CA PRO A 383 10.86 2.02 -10.49
C PRO A 383 12.26 2.62 -10.55
N ILE A 384 12.54 3.66 -9.76
CA ILE A 384 13.86 4.32 -9.68
C ILE A 384 14.91 3.33 -9.15
N PHE A 385 14.55 2.56 -8.13
CA PHE A 385 15.47 1.66 -7.45
C PHE A 385 15.52 0.25 -8.05
N THR A 386 14.51 -0.14 -8.82
CA THR A 386 14.45 -1.45 -9.47
C THR A 386 15.49 -1.57 -10.57
N LEU A 387 16.47 -2.44 -10.35
CA LEU A 387 17.50 -2.77 -11.33
C LEU A 387 17.11 -3.99 -12.17
N TYR A 388 16.35 -4.93 -11.61
CA TYR A 388 15.82 -6.09 -12.30
C TYR A 388 14.32 -6.22 -12.04
N GLU A 389 13.56 -6.46 -13.10
CA GLU A 389 12.12 -6.67 -13.06
C GLU A 389 11.79 -7.92 -13.88
N TYR A 390 10.96 -8.81 -13.34
CA TYR A 390 10.41 -9.95 -14.05
C TYR A 390 8.90 -9.95 -13.90
N ARG A 391 8.20 -10.09 -15.03
CA ARG A 391 6.74 -10.16 -15.08
C ARG A 391 6.32 -11.35 -15.92
N ARG A 392 5.35 -12.12 -15.43
CA ARG A 392 4.68 -13.19 -16.18
C ARG A 392 3.18 -12.97 -16.12
N THR A 393 2.51 -12.97 -17.27
CA THR A 393 1.04 -12.93 -17.32
C THR A 393 0.45 -14.32 -17.06
N PRO A 394 -0.84 -14.42 -16.66
CA PRO A 394 -1.55 -15.69 -16.57
C PRO A 394 -1.48 -16.52 -17.86
N GLY A 395 -1.46 -15.86 -19.02
CA GLY A 395 -1.33 -16.49 -20.34
C GLY A 395 0.07 -17.01 -20.68
N GLY A 396 1.05 -16.90 -19.76
CA GLY A 396 2.41 -17.39 -19.96
C GLY A 396 3.37 -16.44 -20.68
N ASP A 397 2.92 -15.24 -21.05
CA ASP A 397 3.83 -14.22 -21.59
C ASP A 397 4.77 -13.75 -20.47
N SER A 398 6.08 -13.80 -20.68
CA SER A 398 7.07 -13.35 -19.72
C SER A 398 7.95 -12.22 -20.26
N GLU A 399 8.30 -11.29 -19.37
CA GLU A 399 9.22 -10.20 -19.64
C GLU A 399 10.21 -10.07 -18.48
N SER A 400 11.50 -10.13 -18.79
CA SER A 400 12.61 -9.81 -17.88
C SER A 400 13.26 -8.52 -18.35
N LYS A 401 13.53 -7.60 -17.42
CA LYS A 401 14.22 -6.34 -17.68
C LYS A 401 15.35 -6.17 -16.69
N PHE A 402 16.51 -5.73 -17.16
CA PHE A 402 17.65 -5.36 -16.33
C PHE A 402 18.17 -3.97 -16.69
N LEU A 403 18.59 -3.20 -15.67
CA LEU A 403 19.02 -1.80 -15.72
C LEU A 403 18.10 -0.94 -16.59
N TRP A 404 16.83 -0.84 -16.18
CA TRP A 404 15.80 -0.01 -16.83
C TRP A 404 15.63 -0.29 -18.33
N GLY A 405 15.81 -1.55 -18.75
CA GLY A 405 15.64 -1.97 -20.14
C GLY A 405 16.94 -1.99 -20.96
N PHE A 406 18.11 -1.81 -20.33
CA PHE A 406 19.40 -2.08 -20.96
C PHE A 406 19.47 -3.52 -21.46
N TYR A 407 18.95 -4.46 -20.67
CA TYR A 407 18.67 -5.80 -21.15
C TYR A 407 17.18 -6.09 -21.04
N VAL A 408 16.62 -6.67 -22.10
CA VAL A 408 15.22 -7.10 -22.15
C VAL A 408 15.16 -8.50 -22.74
N HIS A 409 14.44 -9.40 -22.07
CA HIS A 409 14.04 -10.69 -22.61
C HIS A 409 12.53 -10.81 -22.55
N ARG A 410 11.89 -10.91 -23.71
CA ARG A 410 10.45 -11.15 -23.83
C ARG A 410 10.22 -12.48 -24.48
N ARG A 411 9.31 -13.27 -23.91
CA ARG A 411 8.91 -14.57 -24.44
C ARG A 411 7.40 -14.67 -24.38
N ASN A 412 6.79 -15.08 -25.49
CA ASN A 412 5.41 -15.54 -25.53
C ASN A 412 5.34 -16.88 -26.29
N ALA A 413 4.13 -17.39 -26.52
CA ALA A 413 3.92 -18.65 -27.23
C ALA A 413 4.46 -18.67 -28.68
N VAL A 414 4.61 -17.50 -29.33
CA VAL A 414 4.86 -17.38 -30.78
C VAL A 414 6.22 -16.74 -31.09
N ARG A 415 6.77 -15.94 -30.16
CA ARG A 415 7.95 -15.10 -30.35
C ARG A 415 8.80 -15.02 -29.09
N GLU A 416 10.09 -14.87 -29.34
CA GLU A 416 11.12 -14.61 -28.35
C GLU A 416 12.00 -13.44 -28.83
N LEU A 417 12.27 -12.51 -27.91
CA LEU A 417 13.03 -11.29 -28.16
C LEU A 417 14.07 -11.12 -27.07
N TYR A 418 15.33 -10.97 -27.47
CA TYR A 418 16.42 -10.51 -26.63
C TYR A 418 16.92 -9.16 -27.15
N GLU A 419 17.08 -8.20 -26.25
CA GLU A 419 17.68 -6.91 -26.55
C GLU A 419 18.74 -6.59 -25.51
N LEU A 420 19.89 -6.10 -25.99
CA LEU A 420 20.91 -5.45 -25.18
C LEU A 420 21.01 -3.99 -25.66
N SER A 421 20.05 -3.16 -25.24
CA SER A 421 19.92 -1.77 -25.64
C SER A 421 20.04 -1.63 -27.17
N PHE A 422 20.89 -0.70 -27.64
CA PHE A 422 21.18 -0.51 -29.06
C PHE A 422 22.26 -1.46 -29.59
N PHE A 423 22.98 -2.18 -28.72
CA PHE A 423 24.11 -3.03 -29.12
C PHE A 423 23.67 -4.26 -29.88
N PHE A 424 22.59 -4.90 -29.42
CA PHE A 424 22.17 -6.19 -29.94
C PHE A 424 20.65 -6.37 -29.86
N THR A 425 20.06 -6.95 -30.90
CA THR A 425 18.67 -7.40 -30.93
C THR A 425 18.61 -8.76 -31.61
N LEU A 426 18.00 -9.73 -30.95
CA LEU A 426 17.68 -11.05 -31.49
C LEU A 426 16.18 -11.25 -31.36
N TYR A 427 15.51 -11.43 -32.49
CA TYR A 427 14.08 -11.68 -32.57
C TYR A 427 13.83 -12.99 -33.31
N ASN A 428 13.10 -13.89 -32.68
CA ASN A 428 12.79 -15.19 -33.22
C ASN A 428 11.28 -15.44 -33.11
N ALA A 429 10.64 -15.77 -34.22
CA ALA A 429 9.24 -16.16 -34.31
C ALA A 429 9.11 -17.30 -35.33
N GLU A 430 7.97 -17.99 -35.38
CA GLU A 430 7.76 -19.21 -36.19
C GLU A 430 8.25 -19.10 -37.65
N HIS A 431 8.12 -17.92 -38.27
CA HIS A 431 8.50 -17.68 -39.67
C HIS A 431 9.48 -16.54 -39.88
N VAL A 432 9.95 -15.91 -38.79
CA VAL A 432 10.81 -14.73 -38.85
C VAL A 432 11.95 -14.88 -37.87
N PHE A 433 13.17 -14.76 -38.38
CA PHE A 433 14.37 -14.63 -37.57
C PHE A 433 15.06 -13.32 -37.92
N TYR A 434 15.47 -12.57 -36.91
CA TYR A 434 16.11 -11.28 -37.09
C TYR A 434 17.21 -11.09 -36.06
N ILE A 435 18.37 -10.65 -36.54
CA ILE A 435 19.51 -10.22 -35.74
C ILE A 435 19.86 -8.80 -36.15
N SER A 436 20.14 -7.94 -35.19
CA SER A 436 20.72 -6.62 -35.44
C SER A 436 21.81 -6.32 -34.44
N PHE A 437 22.94 -5.83 -34.95
CA PHE A 437 24.03 -5.27 -34.17
C PHE A 437 24.09 -3.76 -34.38
N LEU A 438 24.24 -3.02 -33.30
CA LEU A 438 24.34 -1.56 -33.28
C LEU A 438 23.21 -0.87 -34.08
N LYS A 439 22.00 -1.47 -34.07
CA LYS A 439 20.78 -0.99 -34.75
C LYS A 439 20.99 -0.57 -36.21
N GLY A 440 21.70 -1.38 -37.00
CA GLY A 440 21.86 -1.12 -38.45
C GLY A 440 23.27 -1.30 -39.01
N LEU A 441 24.28 -1.48 -38.15
CA LEU A 441 25.64 -1.77 -38.61
C LEU A 441 25.68 -3.13 -39.33
N VAL A 442 25.04 -4.14 -38.73
CA VAL A 442 24.81 -5.44 -39.33
C VAL A 442 23.41 -5.87 -38.96
N GLU A 443 22.53 -6.06 -39.95
CA GLU A 443 21.20 -6.62 -39.73
C GLU A 443 20.98 -7.81 -40.66
N TYR A 444 20.49 -8.91 -40.11
CA TYR A 444 20.10 -10.08 -40.88
C TYR A 444 18.65 -10.42 -40.58
N ARG A 445 17.84 -10.57 -41.62
CA ARG A 445 16.45 -11.01 -41.52
C ARG A 445 16.23 -12.22 -42.41
N ALA A 446 15.66 -13.27 -41.83
CA ALA A 446 15.15 -14.43 -42.55
C ALA A 446 13.64 -14.54 -42.34
N ARG A 447 12.87 -14.33 -43.40
CA ARG A 447 11.40 -14.48 -43.39
C ARG A 447 10.99 -15.51 -44.44
N GLY A 448 10.54 -16.69 -44.02
CA GLY A 448 10.20 -17.76 -44.97
C GLY A 448 11.38 -18.14 -45.89
N ARG A 449 11.27 -17.83 -47.19
CA ARG A 449 12.32 -18.01 -48.22
C ARG A 449 13.20 -16.79 -48.44
N GLU A 450 12.70 -15.61 -48.09
CA GLU A 450 13.40 -14.35 -48.26
C GLU A 450 14.46 -14.19 -47.18
N ARG A 451 15.62 -13.71 -47.59
CA ARG A 451 16.73 -13.31 -46.74
C ARG A 451 17.09 -11.88 -47.08
N ALA A 452 17.39 -11.09 -46.06
CA ALA A 452 17.87 -9.73 -46.22
C ALA A 452 19.07 -9.50 -45.29
N LEU A 453 20.14 -8.94 -45.84
CA LEU A 453 21.32 -8.51 -45.11
C LEU A 453 21.52 -7.02 -45.34
N ARG A 454 21.60 -6.26 -44.25
CA ARG A 454 22.03 -4.86 -44.27
C ARG A 454 23.38 -4.75 -43.60
N LEU A 455 24.26 -3.96 -44.21
CA LEU A 455 25.58 -3.62 -43.69
C LEU A 455 25.74 -2.09 -43.68
N VAL A 456 26.43 -1.60 -42.65
CA VAL A 456 26.91 -0.21 -42.50
C VAL A 456 25.79 0.82 -42.75
N TYR A 457 24.61 0.59 -42.17
CA TYR A 457 23.46 1.50 -42.26
C TYR A 457 22.99 1.81 -43.69
N SER A 458 23.33 0.94 -44.67
CA SER A 458 22.94 1.13 -46.07
C SER A 458 21.40 1.23 -46.20
N PRO A 459 20.86 2.21 -46.94
CA PRO A 459 19.43 2.29 -47.18
C PRO A 459 18.90 1.09 -47.99
N TRP A 460 19.78 0.38 -48.70
CA TRP A 460 19.46 -0.66 -49.66
C TRP A 460 19.96 -2.01 -49.11
N PRO A 461 19.10 -2.84 -48.50
CA PRO A 461 19.49 -4.16 -48.02
C PRO A 461 19.71 -5.11 -49.20
N ILE A 462 20.70 -5.99 -49.08
CA ILE A 462 20.93 -7.09 -50.02
C ILE A 462 19.88 -8.14 -49.74
N MET A 463 19.01 -8.43 -50.71
CA MET A 463 17.95 -9.43 -50.57
C MET A 463 18.17 -10.60 -51.51
N TRP A 464 17.94 -11.82 -51.04
CA TRP A 464 18.01 -13.04 -51.84
C TRP A 464 17.01 -14.07 -51.35
N GLU A 465 16.65 -15.02 -52.21
CA GLU A 465 15.82 -16.16 -51.85
C GLU A 465 16.67 -17.41 -51.67
N THR A 466 16.36 -18.20 -50.64
CA THR A 466 17.03 -19.49 -50.39
C THR A 466 16.15 -20.65 -50.83
N SER A 467 16.71 -21.61 -51.57
CA SER A 467 16.02 -22.83 -52.02
C SER A 467 15.75 -23.80 -50.85
N ARG A 468 14.89 -24.80 -51.08
CA ARG A 468 14.38 -25.73 -50.04
C ARG A 468 15.50 -26.59 -49.42
N GLU A 469 16.54 -26.93 -50.19
CA GLU A 469 17.66 -27.80 -49.79
C GLU A 469 18.61 -27.13 -48.77
N SER A 470 18.88 -25.83 -48.91
CA SER A 470 19.74 -25.11 -47.95
C SER A 470 19.08 -24.90 -46.58
N ARG A 471 17.76 -25.13 -46.48
CA ARG A 471 16.98 -25.01 -45.23
C ARG A 471 17.27 -26.17 -44.27
N GLU A 472 17.51 -27.37 -44.80
CA GLU A 472 17.84 -28.55 -43.99
C GLU A 472 19.25 -28.44 -43.40
N ALA A 473 20.22 -27.95 -44.17
CA ALA A 473 21.59 -27.68 -43.68
C ALA A 473 21.63 -26.63 -42.54
N LEU A 474 20.83 -25.56 -42.63
CA LEU A 474 20.74 -24.53 -41.58
C LEU A 474 19.92 -24.97 -40.36
N ALA A 475 18.96 -25.89 -40.53
CA ALA A 475 18.17 -26.44 -39.42
C ALA A 475 18.99 -27.40 -38.54
N VAL A 476 19.94 -28.13 -39.14
CA VAL A 476 20.88 -29.02 -38.41
C VAL A 476 21.80 -28.21 -37.49
N PHE A 477 22.40 -27.11 -37.99
CA PHE A 477 23.20 -26.20 -37.16
C PHE A 477 22.40 -25.54 -36.02
N ARG A 478 21.10 -25.30 -36.23
CA ARG A 478 20.20 -24.71 -35.23
C ARG A 478 19.87 -25.66 -34.07
N LYS A 479 19.85 -26.97 -34.31
CA LYS A 479 19.64 -27.98 -33.26
C LYS A 479 20.89 -28.17 -32.39
N GLU A 480 22.07 -28.15 -32.98
CA GLU A 480 23.33 -28.36 -32.25
C GLU A 480 23.73 -27.18 -31.35
N GLY A 481 23.38 -25.94 -31.73
CA GLY A 481 23.62 -24.75 -30.88
C GLY A 481 22.66 -24.59 -29.69
N SER A 482 21.53 -25.32 -29.68
CA SER A 482 20.54 -25.33 -28.59
C SER A 482 20.81 -26.44 -27.57
N SER A 483 21.82 -27.29 -27.80
CA SER A 483 22.18 -28.43 -26.95
C SER A 483 23.62 -28.30 -26.44
N ALA A 484 23.94 -27.19 -25.79
CA ALA A 484 25.05 -27.12 -24.84
C ALA A 484 24.45 -26.72 -23.48
N PRO A 485 24.70 -27.52 -22.41
CA PRO A 485 24.04 -27.38 -21.11
C PRO A 485 24.36 -26.07 -20.38
#